data_AF-A0A953THR0-F1
#
_entry.id   AF-A0A953THR0-F1
#
_cell.length_a   1.000
_cell.length_b   1.000
_cell.length_c   1.000
_cell.angle_alpha   90.00
_cell.angle_beta   90.00
_cell.angle_gamma   90.00
#
_symmetry.space_group_name_H-M   'P 1'
#
loop_
_entity.id
_entity.type
_entity.pdbx_description
1 polymer ?
#
loop_
_entity_poly.entity_id
_entity_poly.type
_entity_poly.pdbx_seq_one_letter_code
_entity_poly.pdbx_strand_id
1 'polypeptide(L)'
;MHRRKLLKGLLALPVTGAFTGCQAADKREESQRVSRPATGNLQIVLNGAFAIVIQRNSRNRIRVFSPADPRHCFYFNNLEKTQQEMVQKKSYNFELLSDGLALRHAEVHVKEELKDFHVRTDRWCQEDYFITIDLPAPEEISFLPPLKTVRFKATGKEARMAGTHVLKYSVADMNQVRIAPMDGKDDIRPLSCSELVEQYKRTCSTMKDEKTHGSCAEMVKRYPEICPEGSRAFFFGVGLPSGDPDNGHAIQFFNERILDSFPRLKAQLQLAAIVDREPYKTGSLQGEMVPAVFNADEPRPRLLEVAAIVDCKFGGPIVDFP
;
A
#
# COMPACT_ATOMS: atom_id res chain seq x y z
N MET A 1 32.03 50.84 -17.31
CA MET A 1 30.95 49.88 -17.66
C MET A 1 29.81 50.03 -16.66
N HIS A 2 28.56 49.94 -17.14
CA HIS A 2 27.28 50.32 -16.53
C HIS A 2 27.12 50.06 -15.01
N ARG A 3 26.77 51.02 -14.14
CA ARG A 3 25.47 51.70 -13.90
C ARG A 3 24.25 50.76 -13.81
N ARG A 4 23.79 50.49 -12.57
CA ARG A 4 22.43 50.73 -11.98
C ARG A 4 22.27 49.82 -10.75
N LYS A 5 22.13 50.34 -9.51
CA LYS A 5 20.93 50.95 -8.88
C LYS A 5 19.80 49.91 -8.73
N LEU A 6 19.03 49.76 -7.65
CA LEU A 6 18.80 50.51 -6.41
C LEU A 6 17.67 49.76 -5.64
N LEU A 7 17.61 50.00 -4.32
CA LEU A 7 16.40 50.12 -3.47
C LEU A 7 15.57 48.86 -3.16
N LYS A 8 15.47 48.46 -1.90
CA LYS A 8 14.66 49.05 -0.79
C LYS A 8 13.16 48.98 -1.06
N GLY A 9 12.49 48.13 -0.28
CA GLY A 9 11.44 48.56 0.64
C GLY A 9 9.99 48.43 0.19
N LEU A 10 9.13 48.47 1.22
CA LEU A 10 7.66 48.43 1.25
C LEU A 10 7.11 46.99 1.33
N LEU A 11 6.75 46.44 2.49
CA LEU A 11 5.74 46.93 3.44
C LEU A 11 4.59 47.64 2.72
N ALA A 12 3.61 46.84 2.29
CA ALA A 12 2.28 47.33 1.95
C ALA A 12 1.27 46.69 2.90
N LEU A 13 0.63 47.58 3.66
CA LEU A 13 -0.44 47.37 4.62
C LEU A 13 -1.69 46.75 3.98
N PRO A 14 -2.60 46.18 4.79
CA PRO A 14 -3.85 45.60 4.32
C PRO A 14 -4.76 46.69 3.72
N VAL A 15 -5.32 46.41 2.55
CA VAL A 15 -6.38 47.22 1.95
C VAL A 15 -7.70 46.87 2.64
N THR A 16 -8.13 47.72 3.57
CA THR A 16 -9.53 47.83 3.97
C THR A 16 -10.32 48.39 2.79
N GLY A 17 -11.08 47.53 2.11
CA GLY A 17 -12.12 47.91 1.16
C GLY A 17 -13.49 47.69 1.76
N ALA A 18 -14.18 48.78 2.08
CA ALA A 18 -15.56 48.79 2.54
C ALA A 18 -16.54 48.64 1.36
N PHE A 19 -17.56 47.81 1.57
CA PHE A 19 -18.93 47.86 1.05
C PHE A 19 -19.19 48.45 -0.35
N THR A 20 -19.46 47.57 -1.31
CA THR A 20 -20.59 47.72 -2.24
C THR A 20 -21.17 46.34 -2.55
N GLY A 21 -22.49 46.23 -2.38
CA GLY A 21 -23.22 44.98 -2.50
C GLY A 21 -23.29 44.45 -3.93
N CYS A 22 -23.15 43.14 -4.04
CA CYS A 22 -23.81 42.32 -5.04
C CYS A 22 -24.45 41.16 -4.29
N GLN A 23 -25.78 41.16 -4.21
CA GLN A 23 -26.55 39.94 -3.98
C GLN A 23 -26.36 39.05 -5.21
N ALA A 24 -25.29 38.26 -5.20
CA ALA A 24 -25.19 37.10 -6.07
C ALA A 24 -25.93 35.97 -5.36
N ALA A 25 -27.01 35.51 -5.99
CA ALA A 25 -27.84 34.42 -5.53
C ALA A 25 -27.00 33.25 -5.02
N ASP A 26 -27.14 32.94 -3.74
CA ASP A 26 -26.76 31.68 -3.14
C ASP A 26 -27.65 30.58 -3.73
N LYS A 27 -27.38 30.20 -4.97
CA LYS A 27 -27.59 28.83 -5.40
C LYS A 27 -26.39 28.05 -4.90
N ARG A 28 -26.41 27.74 -3.60
CA ARG A 28 -25.85 26.48 -3.12
C ARG A 28 -26.65 25.38 -3.82
N GLU A 29 -26.25 25.08 -5.06
CA GLU A 29 -26.30 23.72 -5.57
C GLU A 29 -25.33 22.93 -4.70
N GLU A 30 -25.77 22.66 -3.48
CA GLU A 30 -25.47 21.41 -2.81
C GLU A 30 -26.03 20.34 -3.74
N SER A 31 -25.23 20.05 -4.77
CA SER A 31 -25.44 18.97 -5.70
C SER A 31 -25.52 17.76 -4.80
N GLN A 32 -26.76 17.37 -4.48
CA GLN A 32 -27.10 16.01 -4.11
C GLN A 32 -26.49 15.18 -5.23
N ARG A 33 -25.25 14.73 -5.02
CA ARG A 33 -24.61 13.70 -5.83
C ARG A 33 -25.50 12.50 -5.57
N VAL A 34 -26.54 12.37 -6.39
CA VAL A 34 -27.37 11.18 -6.47
C VAL A 34 -26.38 10.06 -6.67
N SER A 35 -26.16 9.29 -5.61
CA SER A 35 -25.21 8.19 -5.57
C SER A 35 -25.66 7.21 -6.64
N ARG A 36 -24.99 7.26 -7.80
CA ARG A 36 -25.25 6.35 -8.91
C ARG A 36 -25.05 4.92 -8.39
N PRO A 37 -25.91 3.97 -8.77
CA PRO A 37 -25.75 2.59 -8.36
C PRO A 37 -24.38 2.09 -8.81
N ALA A 38 -23.70 1.36 -7.92
CA ALA A 38 -22.42 0.75 -8.26
C ALA A 38 -22.62 -0.29 -9.38
N THR A 39 -21.86 -0.16 -10.46
CA THR A 39 -21.90 -1.03 -11.64
C THR A 39 -20.71 -1.99 -11.70
N GLY A 40 -19.70 -1.80 -10.85
CA GLY A 40 -18.54 -2.68 -10.78
C GLY A 40 -17.65 -2.42 -9.57
N ASN A 41 -16.51 -3.12 -9.52
CA ASN A 41 -15.52 -3.02 -8.46
C ASN A 41 -14.15 -2.63 -9.01
N LEU A 42 -13.45 -1.76 -8.30
CA LEU A 42 -12.05 -1.43 -8.51
C LEU A 42 -11.24 -1.87 -7.30
N GLN A 43 -10.04 -2.37 -7.55
CA GLN A 43 -9.07 -2.73 -6.53
C GLN A 43 -7.75 -1.98 -6.74
N ILE A 44 -7.17 -1.49 -5.66
CA ILE A 44 -5.77 -1.04 -5.64
C ILE A 44 -4.98 -2.10 -4.89
N VAL A 45 -4.14 -2.83 -5.63
CA VAL A 45 -3.26 -3.87 -5.09
C VAL A 45 -1.90 -3.25 -4.78
N LEU A 46 -1.53 -3.22 -3.51
CA LEU A 46 -0.27 -2.67 -3.01
C LEU A 46 0.61 -3.82 -2.55
N ASN A 47 1.57 -4.22 -3.38
CA ASN A 47 2.46 -5.35 -3.13
C ASN A 47 3.83 -4.84 -2.66
N GLY A 48 4.25 -5.23 -1.46
CA GLY A 48 5.51 -4.84 -0.85
C GLY A 48 5.38 -3.74 0.21
N ALA A 49 6.44 -2.95 0.37
CA ALA A 49 6.67 -2.12 1.55
C ALA A 49 5.92 -0.77 1.55
N PHE A 50 4.59 -0.82 1.47
CA PHE A 50 3.72 0.35 1.52
C PHE A 50 3.13 0.58 2.92
N ALA A 51 3.22 1.81 3.42
CA ALA A 51 2.42 2.28 4.54
C ALA A 51 1.14 2.95 4.03
N ILE A 52 0.04 2.80 4.79
CA ILE A 52 -1.28 3.34 4.45
C ILE A 52 -1.69 4.30 5.56
N VAL A 53 -2.02 5.54 5.22
CA VAL A 53 -2.50 6.54 6.18
C VAL A 53 -3.92 6.95 5.85
N ILE A 54 -4.83 6.66 6.76
CA ILE A 54 -6.24 7.06 6.75
C ILE A 54 -6.34 8.46 7.38
N GLN A 55 -6.53 9.48 6.54
CA GLN A 55 -6.68 10.86 6.97
C GLN A 55 -8.16 11.14 7.28
N ARG A 56 -8.52 11.11 8.57
CA ARG A 56 -9.90 11.31 9.07
C ARG A 56 -10.35 12.76 9.09
N ASN A 57 -9.51 13.68 8.62
CA ASN A 57 -9.86 15.08 8.43
C ASN A 57 -11.03 15.25 7.43
N SER A 58 -11.49 16.50 7.24
CA SER A 58 -12.65 16.88 6.43
C SER A 58 -12.75 16.29 5.01
N ARG A 59 -11.66 15.71 4.46
CA ARG A 59 -11.64 15.16 3.10
C ARG A 59 -11.71 13.63 3.02
N ASN A 60 -11.62 12.90 4.15
CA ASN A 60 -11.61 11.43 4.22
C ASN A 60 -10.78 10.79 3.09
N ARG A 61 -9.47 11.00 3.13
CA ARG A 61 -8.52 10.53 2.09
C ARG A 61 -7.59 9.47 2.64
N ILE A 62 -7.10 8.62 1.76
CA ILE A 62 -5.99 7.73 2.04
C ILE A 62 -4.75 8.26 1.35
N ARG A 63 -3.63 8.28 2.07
CA ARG A 63 -2.31 8.42 1.46
C ARG A 63 -1.53 7.13 1.65
N VAL A 64 -1.12 6.54 0.54
CA VAL A 64 -0.24 5.37 0.51
C VAL A 64 1.15 5.84 0.12
N PHE A 65 2.19 5.32 0.76
CA PHE A 65 3.56 5.67 0.39
C PHE A 65 4.56 4.56 0.66
N SER A 66 5.70 4.65 -0.01
CA SER A 66 6.93 3.93 0.36
C SER A 66 8.11 4.92 0.36
N PRO A 67 8.90 4.97 1.44
CA PRO A 67 10.16 5.70 1.49
C PRO A 67 11.15 5.24 0.40
N ALA A 68 12.11 6.11 0.10
CA ALA A 68 13.18 5.80 -0.83
C ALA A 68 14.18 4.78 -0.26
N ASP A 69 14.55 3.83 -1.13
CA ASP A 69 15.61 2.88 -0.90
C ASP A 69 16.36 2.62 -2.20
N PRO A 70 17.70 2.74 -2.24
CA PRO A 70 18.46 2.52 -3.47
C PRO A 70 18.38 1.08 -4.00
N ARG A 71 17.96 0.11 -3.19
CA ARG A 71 17.79 -1.29 -3.58
C ARG A 71 16.38 -1.60 -4.09
N HIS A 72 15.40 -0.73 -3.83
CA HIS A 72 14.02 -0.98 -4.26
C HIS A 72 13.81 -0.68 -5.75
N CYS A 73 12.96 -1.49 -6.36
CA CYS A 73 12.39 -1.31 -7.68
C CYS A 73 10.90 -0.98 -7.54
N PHE A 74 10.37 -0.23 -8.51
CA PHE A 74 8.96 0.12 -8.58
C PHE A 74 8.29 -0.45 -9.83
N TYR A 75 7.08 -0.98 -9.64
CA TYR A 75 6.23 -1.56 -10.66
C TYR A 75 4.85 -0.88 -10.61
N PHE A 76 4.36 -0.44 -11.77
CA PHE A 76 3.02 0.13 -11.89
C PHE A 76 2.30 -0.41 -13.12
N ASN A 77 1.21 -1.16 -12.91
CA ASN A 77 0.36 -1.77 -13.96
C ASN A 77 1.11 -2.57 -15.05
N ASN A 78 2.40 -2.84 -14.85
CA ASN A 78 3.25 -3.61 -15.73
C ASN A 78 4.34 -4.27 -14.87
N LEU A 79 4.24 -5.58 -14.72
CA LEU A 79 5.20 -6.38 -13.94
C LEU A 79 6.49 -6.69 -14.71
N GLU A 80 6.44 -6.61 -16.05
CA GLU A 80 7.57 -6.91 -16.93
C GLU A 80 8.49 -5.71 -17.12
N LYS A 81 7.93 -4.49 -17.02
CA LYS A 81 8.68 -3.24 -17.08
C LYS A 81 8.97 -2.74 -15.68
N THR A 82 10.10 -3.16 -15.13
CA THR A 82 10.66 -2.47 -13.97
C THR A 82 10.92 -1.02 -14.37
N GLN A 83 10.38 -0.05 -13.64
CA GLN A 83 10.89 1.32 -13.73
C GLN A 83 12.24 1.37 -13.01
N GLN A 84 13.24 0.73 -13.62
CA GLN A 84 14.59 0.58 -13.07
C GLN A 84 15.45 1.81 -13.39
N GLU A 85 14.84 3.00 -13.44
CA GLU A 85 15.61 4.23 -13.28
C GLU A 85 16.02 4.26 -11.81
N MET A 86 17.29 3.95 -11.51
CA MET A 86 17.82 3.91 -10.15
C MET A 86 17.24 5.04 -9.29
N VAL A 87 16.64 4.66 -8.16
CA VAL A 87 15.85 5.44 -7.17
C VAL A 87 16.48 6.77 -6.72
N GLN A 88 17.72 7.05 -7.09
CA GLN A 88 18.50 8.12 -6.47
C GLN A 88 17.96 9.54 -6.72
N LYS A 89 17.00 9.80 -7.62
CA LYS A 89 16.49 11.17 -7.86
C LYS A 89 15.01 11.36 -8.20
N LYS A 90 14.19 10.31 -8.33
CA LYS A 90 12.81 10.47 -8.82
C LYS A 90 11.79 9.97 -7.78
N SER A 91 10.93 10.89 -7.37
CA SER A 91 9.72 10.58 -6.60
C SER A 91 8.54 10.40 -7.56
N TYR A 92 7.77 9.34 -7.37
CA TYR A 92 6.55 9.08 -8.10
C TYR A 92 5.35 9.51 -7.28
N ASN A 93 4.45 10.32 -7.84
CA ASN A 93 3.26 10.76 -7.15
C ASN A 93 2.05 10.48 -8.04
N PHE A 94 1.09 9.74 -7.51
CA PHE A 94 -0.11 9.31 -8.21
C PHE A 94 -1.34 9.82 -7.47
N GLU A 95 -2.40 10.16 -8.21
CA GLU A 95 -3.71 10.44 -7.64
C GLU A 95 -4.77 9.58 -8.32
N LEU A 96 -5.57 8.86 -7.53
CA LEU A 96 -6.81 8.26 -8.02
C LEU A 96 -7.89 9.33 -8.00
N LEU A 97 -8.35 9.71 -9.19
CA LEU A 97 -9.42 10.69 -9.32
C LEU A 97 -10.75 10.09 -8.83
N SER A 98 -11.61 10.93 -8.26
CA SER A 98 -12.92 10.50 -7.77
C SER A 98 -13.93 10.21 -8.90
N ASP A 99 -13.61 10.62 -10.13
CA ASP A 99 -14.45 10.39 -11.31
C ASP A 99 -14.66 8.87 -11.52
N GLY A 100 -15.91 8.50 -11.83
CA GLY A 100 -16.29 7.10 -12.00
C GLY A 100 -16.45 6.29 -10.70
N LEU A 101 -15.99 6.77 -9.54
CA LEU A 101 -16.13 6.06 -8.26
C LEU A 101 -17.50 6.31 -7.62
N ALA A 102 -18.05 5.27 -6.98
CA ALA A 102 -19.27 5.35 -6.18
C ALA A 102 -18.90 5.55 -4.69
N LEU A 103 -18.25 6.68 -4.38
CA LEU A 103 -17.74 6.97 -3.04
C LEU A 103 -18.88 7.12 -2.02
N ARG A 104 -18.73 6.43 -0.89
CA ARG A 104 -19.62 6.53 0.26
C ARG A 104 -18.90 7.32 1.36
N HIS A 105 -19.61 8.17 2.10
CA HIS A 105 -19.07 8.87 3.26
C HIS A 105 -19.00 7.96 4.51
N ALA A 106 -18.70 6.67 4.31
CA ALA A 106 -18.62 5.69 5.38
C ALA A 106 -17.19 5.61 5.96
N GLU A 107 -17.08 5.09 7.18
CA GLU A 107 -15.78 4.74 7.77
C GLU A 107 -15.13 3.60 6.97
N VAL A 108 -13.82 3.71 6.76
CA VAL A 108 -13.03 2.69 6.05
C VAL A 108 -13.00 1.40 6.89
N HIS A 109 -13.50 0.30 6.33
CA HIS A 109 -13.45 -0.99 7.02
C HIS A 109 -12.07 -1.63 6.85
N VAL A 110 -11.32 -1.81 7.94
CA VAL A 110 -10.05 -2.56 7.92
C VAL A 110 -10.32 -3.98 8.40
N LYS A 111 -9.90 -4.98 7.62
CA LYS A 111 -10.03 -6.40 8.00
C LYS A 111 -9.37 -6.68 9.35
N GLU A 112 -10.05 -7.46 10.19
CA GLU A 112 -9.66 -7.76 11.57
C GLU A 112 -8.28 -8.42 11.67
N GLU A 113 -7.89 -9.21 10.66
CA GLU A 113 -6.59 -9.88 10.60
C GLU A 113 -5.41 -8.89 10.44
N LEU A 114 -5.68 -7.63 10.10
CA LEU A 114 -4.69 -6.56 9.99
C LEU A 114 -4.59 -5.69 11.25
N LYS A 115 -5.37 -6.00 12.30
CA LYS A 115 -5.47 -5.14 13.50
C LYS A 115 -4.15 -4.90 14.23
N ASP A 116 -3.21 -5.84 14.20
CA ASP A 116 -1.92 -5.69 14.89
C ASP A 116 -1.06 -4.58 14.27
N PHE A 117 -1.35 -4.19 13.03
CA PHE A 117 -0.69 -3.11 12.30
C PHE A 117 -1.64 -1.95 11.97
N HIS A 118 -2.89 -2.01 12.46
CA HIS A 118 -3.84 -0.90 12.37
C HIS A 118 -3.78 -0.07 13.66
N VAL A 119 -3.19 1.11 13.57
CA VAL A 119 -2.83 1.93 14.73
C VAL A 119 -3.22 3.39 14.54
N ARG A 120 -3.31 4.13 15.64
CA ARG A 120 -3.58 5.57 15.64
C ARG A 120 -2.32 6.36 15.93
N THR A 121 -2.11 7.46 15.21
CA THR A 121 -1.08 8.46 15.52
C THR A 121 -1.61 9.85 15.24
N ASP A 122 -1.17 10.83 16.02
CA ASP A 122 -1.38 12.26 15.77
C ASP A 122 -0.15 12.91 15.10
N ARG A 123 0.88 12.11 14.81
CA ARG A 123 2.11 12.57 14.19
C ARG A 123 2.59 11.60 13.12
N TRP A 124 2.77 12.15 11.92
CA TRP A 124 3.38 11.50 10.78
C TRP A 124 4.20 12.55 10.02
N CYS A 125 5.45 12.22 9.69
CA CYS A 125 6.35 13.10 8.94
C CYS A 125 6.39 12.65 7.47
N GLN A 126 6.25 13.59 6.54
CA GLN A 126 6.29 13.34 5.10
C GLN A 126 7.55 13.96 4.50
N GLU A 127 8.64 13.20 4.45
CA GLU A 127 9.87 13.60 3.77
C GLU A 127 10.45 12.43 2.95
N ASP A 128 11.00 12.75 1.78
CA ASP A 128 11.68 11.88 0.80
C ASP A 128 11.04 10.51 0.51
N TYR A 129 9.78 10.55 0.05
CA TYR A 129 9.11 9.36 -0.47
C TYR A 129 9.52 9.04 -1.91
N PHE A 130 9.79 7.77 -2.14
CA PHE A 130 10.02 7.23 -3.47
C PHE A 130 8.72 7.13 -4.24
N ILE A 131 7.64 6.75 -3.56
CA ILE A 131 6.29 6.77 -4.14
C ILE A 131 5.28 7.28 -3.13
N THR A 132 4.35 8.11 -3.62
CA THR A 132 3.11 8.44 -2.94
C THR A 132 1.91 8.21 -3.86
N ILE A 133 0.80 7.81 -3.27
CA ILE A 133 -0.48 7.58 -3.94
C ILE A 133 -1.56 8.22 -3.10
N ASP A 134 -2.18 9.27 -3.64
CA ASP A 134 -3.31 9.96 -3.05
C ASP A 134 -4.62 9.35 -3.54
N LEU A 135 -5.38 8.79 -2.60
CA LEU A 135 -6.58 8.03 -2.90
C LEU A 135 -7.78 8.61 -2.12
N PRO A 136 -9.00 8.53 -2.68
CA PRO A 136 -10.22 8.64 -1.89
C PRO A 136 -10.31 7.51 -0.85
N ALA A 137 -11.17 7.64 0.16
CA ALA A 137 -11.43 6.56 1.10
C ALA A 137 -12.00 5.30 0.39
N PRO A 138 -11.38 4.12 0.52
CA PRO A 138 -11.95 2.86 0.07
C PRO A 138 -13.09 2.41 0.99
N GLU A 139 -13.88 1.47 0.50
CA GLU A 139 -14.87 0.79 1.34
C GLU A 139 -14.20 -0.17 2.33
N GLU A 140 -13.15 -0.86 1.87
CA GLU A 140 -12.43 -1.87 2.63
C GLU A 140 -10.92 -1.82 2.36
N ILE A 141 -10.13 -2.03 3.40
CA ILE A 141 -8.70 -2.38 3.33
C ILE A 141 -8.56 -3.84 3.79
N SER A 142 -8.14 -4.69 2.86
CA SER A 142 -7.89 -6.12 3.08
C SER A 142 -6.49 -6.50 2.58
N PHE A 143 -6.23 -7.79 2.40
CA PHE A 143 -4.93 -8.31 2.01
C PHE A 143 -5.05 -9.52 1.10
N LEU A 144 -3.99 -9.81 0.35
CA LEU A 144 -3.84 -11.06 -0.38
C LEU A 144 -3.01 -12.03 0.48
N PRO A 145 -3.54 -13.20 0.88
CA PRO A 145 -2.80 -14.17 1.68
C PRO A 145 -1.50 -14.65 1.01
N PRO A 146 -0.51 -15.07 1.81
CA PRO A 146 -0.56 -15.30 3.25
C PRO A 146 -0.11 -14.07 4.05
N LEU A 147 -0.59 -14.00 5.29
CA LEU A 147 -0.01 -13.12 6.29
C LEU A 147 1.30 -13.74 6.80
N LYS A 148 2.30 -12.89 7.02
CA LYS A 148 3.57 -13.29 7.62
C LYS A 148 3.52 -13.08 9.12
N THR A 149 3.99 -14.08 9.85
CA THR A 149 4.16 -13.96 11.30
C THR A 149 5.42 -13.17 11.57
N VAL A 150 5.30 -12.11 12.37
CA VAL A 150 6.41 -11.25 12.80
C VAL A 150 6.37 -11.10 14.31
N ARG A 151 7.48 -10.69 14.91
CA ARG A 151 7.58 -10.49 16.35
C ARG A 151 7.99 -9.05 16.65
N PHE A 152 7.25 -8.37 17.51
CA PHE A 152 7.61 -7.03 17.94
C PHE A 152 8.79 -7.07 18.92
N LYS A 153 9.79 -6.21 18.71
CA LYS A 153 11.00 -6.13 19.52
C LYS A 153 10.72 -5.67 20.95
N ALA A 154 9.81 -4.72 21.13
CA ALA A 154 9.52 -4.13 22.45
C ALA A 154 8.75 -5.07 23.38
N THR A 155 7.80 -5.83 22.83
CA THR A 155 6.88 -6.66 23.64
C THR A 155 7.16 -8.16 23.53
N GLY A 156 7.91 -8.60 22.51
CA GLY A 156 8.04 -10.00 22.15
C GLY A 156 6.77 -10.65 21.59
N LYS A 157 5.67 -9.89 21.47
CA LYS A 157 4.38 -10.39 20.96
C LYS A 157 4.49 -10.72 19.48
N GLU A 158 3.90 -11.84 19.08
CA GLU A 158 3.71 -12.20 17.67
C GLU A 158 2.51 -11.46 17.06
N ALA A 159 2.65 -11.09 15.79
CA ALA A 159 1.66 -10.38 15.02
C ALA A 159 1.64 -10.90 13.58
N ARG A 160 0.55 -10.60 12.86
CA ARG A 160 0.39 -10.97 11.46
C ARG A 160 0.47 -9.74 10.57
N MET A 161 1.36 -9.78 9.60
CA MET A 161 1.61 -8.68 8.67
C MET A 161 1.28 -9.09 7.23
N ALA A 162 0.55 -8.26 6.51
CA ALA A 162 0.32 -8.42 5.09
C ALA A 162 1.52 -7.93 4.28
N GLY A 163 2.00 -8.75 3.33
CA GLY A 163 2.92 -8.29 2.30
C GLY A 163 2.21 -7.64 1.11
N THR A 164 0.90 -7.86 0.97
CA THR A 164 0.08 -7.28 -0.10
C THR A 164 -1.22 -6.77 0.48
N HIS A 165 -1.47 -5.47 0.38
CA HIS A 165 -2.75 -4.87 0.76
C HIS A 165 -3.65 -4.72 -0.47
N VAL A 166 -4.96 -4.80 -0.26
CA VAL A 166 -5.98 -4.62 -1.30
C VAL A 166 -6.98 -3.58 -0.80
N LEU A 167 -7.10 -2.46 -1.52
CA LEU A 167 -8.08 -1.42 -1.23
C LEU A 167 -9.23 -1.54 -2.22
N LYS A 168 -10.45 -1.75 -1.71
CA LYS A 168 -11.63 -2.01 -2.54
C LYS A 168 -12.51 -0.76 -2.67
N TYR A 169 -12.96 -0.49 -3.90
CA TYR A 169 -13.84 0.61 -4.24
C TYR A 169 -15.03 0.12 -5.07
N SER A 170 -16.22 0.62 -4.76
CA SER A 170 -17.35 0.56 -5.68
C SER A 170 -17.18 1.58 -6.81
N VAL A 171 -17.56 1.18 -8.02
CA VAL A 171 -17.42 2.00 -9.24
C VAL A 171 -18.81 2.24 -9.84
N ALA A 172 -19.11 3.49 -10.17
CA ALA A 172 -20.30 3.89 -10.91
C ALA A 172 -20.07 3.85 -12.44
N ASP A 173 -18.88 4.25 -12.89
CA ASP A 173 -18.48 4.23 -14.30
C ASP A 173 -16.99 3.91 -14.46
N MET A 174 -16.67 2.69 -14.88
CA MET A 174 -15.30 2.21 -15.01
C MET A 174 -14.50 2.96 -16.10
N ASN A 175 -15.15 3.58 -17.08
CA ASN A 175 -14.47 4.31 -18.15
C ASN A 175 -13.89 5.65 -17.68
N GLN A 176 -14.40 6.17 -16.56
CA GLN A 176 -13.93 7.41 -15.95
C GLN A 176 -12.86 7.17 -14.87
N VAL A 177 -12.68 5.92 -14.45
CA VAL A 177 -11.68 5.54 -13.46
C VAL A 177 -10.28 5.65 -14.05
N ARG A 178 -9.45 6.49 -13.44
CA ARG A 178 -8.09 6.77 -13.88
C ARG A 178 -7.19 7.15 -12.72
N ILE A 179 -5.92 6.78 -12.84
CA ILE A 179 -4.84 7.30 -12.00
C ILE A 179 -4.05 8.31 -12.81
N ALA A 180 -3.91 9.51 -12.27
CA ALA A 180 -3.12 10.58 -12.85
C ALA A 180 -1.73 10.61 -12.18
N PRO A 181 -0.64 10.45 -12.95
CA PRO A 181 0.69 10.84 -12.51
C PRO A 181 0.73 12.36 -12.34
N MET A 182 1.22 12.86 -11.20
CA MET A 182 1.29 14.32 -10.96
C MET A 182 2.25 15.03 -11.92
N ASP A 183 3.12 14.31 -12.63
CA ASP A 183 4.03 14.84 -13.66
C ASP A 183 3.39 14.93 -15.06
N GLY A 184 2.09 14.64 -15.20
CA GLY A 184 1.28 14.99 -16.35
C GLY A 184 1.43 14.11 -17.59
N LYS A 185 1.95 12.89 -17.44
CA LYS A 185 2.16 11.93 -18.53
C LYS A 185 1.04 10.89 -18.58
N ASP A 186 -0.05 11.27 -19.24
CA ASP A 186 -1.22 10.44 -19.58
C ASP A 186 -1.94 9.76 -18.41
N ASP A 187 -3.27 9.86 -18.42
CA ASP A 187 -4.13 9.16 -17.46
C ASP A 187 -4.01 7.63 -17.67
N ILE A 188 -3.69 6.90 -16.61
CA ILE A 188 -3.52 5.45 -16.67
C ILE A 188 -4.81 4.76 -16.24
N ARG A 189 -5.25 3.80 -17.05
CA ARG A 189 -6.48 3.02 -16.84
C ARG A 189 -6.20 1.76 -16.01
N PRO A 190 -7.20 1.25 -15.26
CA PRO A 190 -7.04 0.02 -14.52
C PRO A 190 -7.06 -1.19 -15.46
N LEU A 191 -6.27 -2.19 -15.11
CA LEU A 191 -6.21 -3.49 -15.80
C LEU A 191 -7.46 -4.30 -15.47
N SER A 192 -7.88 -5.17 -16.38
CA SER A 192 -8.73 -6.29 -16.00
C SER A 192 -7.97 -7.26 -15.08
N CYS A 193 -8.70 -7.98 -14.23
CA CYS A 193 -8.11 -9.01 -13.37
C CYS A 193 -7.36 -10.08 -14.19
N SER A 194 -7.93 -10.48 -15.32
CA SER A 194 -7.30 -11.46 -16.23
C SER A 194 -5.98 -10.93 -16.79
N GLU A 195 -5.92 -9.67 -17.22
CA GLU A 195 -4.66 -9.06 -17.67
C GLU A 195 -3.61 -9.04 -16.57
N LEU A 196 -3.98 -8.68 -15.33
CA LEU A 196 -3.05 -8.68 -14.19
C LEU A 196 -2.54 -10.11 -13.90
N VAL A 197 -3.43 -11.11 -13.89
CA VAL A 197 -3.06 -12.52 -13.70
C VAL A 197 -2.13 -13.01 -14.80
N GLU A 198 -2.40 -12.68 -16.06
CA GLU A 198 -1.54 -13.06 -17.18
C GLU A 198 -0.17 -12.39 -17.12
N GLN A 199 -0.10 -11.12 -16.71
CA GLN A 199 1.20 -10.47 -16.45
C GLN A 199 1.97 -11.17 -15.33
N TYR A 200 1.29 -11.57 -14.25
CA TYR A 200 1.90 -12.36 -13.17
C TYR A 200 2.44 -13.68 -13.69
N LYS A 201 1.65 -14.45 -14.44
CA LYS A 201 2.08 -15.72 -15.04
C LYS A 201 3.32 -15.56 -15.92
N ARG A 202 3.32 -14.54 -16.80
CA ARG A 202 4.47 -14.27 -17.68
C ARG A 202 5.71 -13.91 -16.87
N THR A 203 5.59 -13.00 -15.91
CA THR A 203 6.72 -12.62 -15.04
C THR A 203 7.24 -13.80 -14.23
N CYS A 204 6.35 -14.64 -13.71
CA CYS A 204 6.72 -15.86 -12.99
C CYS A 204 7.41 -16.90 -13.88
N SER A 205 7.09 -16.95 -15.17
CA SER A 205 7.73 -17.90 -16.10
C SER A 205 9.16 -17.52 -16.49
N THR A 206 9.57 -16.27 -16.27
CA THR A 206 10.92 -15.79 -16.58
C THR A 206 11.88 -15.88 -15.39
N MET A 207 11.36 -16.15 -14.19
CA MET A 207 12.16 -16.34 -12.98
C MET A 207 12.89 -17.68 -13.01
N LYS A 208 14.18 -17.68 -12.68
CA LYS A 208 15.02 -18.89 -12.73
C LYS A 208 15.10 -19.65 -11.41
N ASP A 209 14.64 -19.05 -10.31
CA ASP A 209 14.75 -19.65 -8.98
C ASP A 209 13.53 -20.52 -8.66
N GLU A 210 13.79 -21.80 -8.35
CA GLU A 210 12.77 -22.80 -8.00
C GLU A 210 11.96 -22.42 -6.75
N LYS A 211 12.57 -21.74 -5.76
CA LYS A 211 11.85 -21.29 -4.56
C LYS A 211 10.82 -20.22 -4.90
N THR A 212 11.22 -19.31 -5.78
CA THR A 212 10.36 -18.23 -6.27
C THR A 212 9.22 -18.77 -7.15
N HIS A 213 9.47 -19.85 -7.92
CA HIS A 213 8.45 -20.51 -8.75
C HIS A 213 7.24 -21.04 -7.97
N GLY A 214 7.45 -21.69 -6.82
CA GLY A 214 6.36 -22.23 -6.00
C GLY A 214 5.45 -21.13 -5.44
N SER A 215 6.07 -20.06 -4.95
CA SER A 215 5.41 -18.85 -4.47
C SER A 215 4.59 -18.14 -5.56
N CYS A 216 5.15 -18.10 -6.77
CA CYS A 216 4.50 -17.58 -7.97
C CYS A 216 3.23 -18.35 -8.35
N ALA A 217 3.30 -19.68 -8.39
CA ALA A 217 2.15 -20.53 -8.72
C ALA A 217 0.98 -20.36 -7.74
N GLU A 218 1.30 -20.15 -6.45
CA GLU A 218 0.30 -19.90 -5.41
C GLU A 218 -0.38 -18.54 -5.60
N MET A 219 0.39 -17.48 -5.90
CA MET A 219 -0.18 -16.14 -6.17
C MET A 219 -1.11 -16.16 -7.38
N VAL A 220 -0.71 -16.82 -8.47
CA VAL A 220 -1.54 -16.95 -9.68
C VAL A 220 -2.89 -17.62 -9.35
N LYS A 221 -2.92 -18.58 -8.42
CA LYS A 221 -4.16 -19.23 -7.97
C LYS A 221 -5.01 -18.32 -7.09
N ARG A 222 -4.40 -17.44 -6.30
CA ARG A 222 -5.11 -16.56 -5.35
C ARG A 222 -5.64 -15.27 -5.96
N TYR A 223 -4.98 -14.73 -6.98
CA TYR A 223 -5.43 -13.48 -7.61
C TYR A 223 -6.91 -13.50 -8.05
N PRO A 224 -7.45 -14.59 -8.63
CA PRO A 224 -8.87 -14.69 -8.95
C PRO A 224 -9.81 -14.59 -7.74
N GLU A 225 -9.36 -14.98 -6.54
CA GLU A 225 -10.18 -14.93 -5.31
C GLU A 225 -10.40 -13.50 -4.86
N ILE A 226 -9.37 -12.66 -4.96
CA ILE A 226 -9.51 -11.24 -4.63
C ILE A 226 -10.09 -10.45 -5.79
N CYS A 227 -9.92 -10.87 -7.04
CA CYS A 227 -10.27 -10.11 -8.24
C CYS A 227 -11.40 -10.81 -9.01
N PRO A 228 -12.67 -10.72 -8.54
CA PRO A 228 -13.78 -11.44 -9.14
C PRO A 228 -14.09 -10.92 -10.55
N GLU A 229 -14.75 -11.76 -11.34
CA GLU A 229 -15.10 -11.46 -12.73
C GLU A 229 -15.77 -10.08 -12.88
N GLY A 230 -15.35 -9.32 -13.88
CA GLY A 230 -15.81 -7.94 -14.11
C GLY A 230 -15.12 -6.87 -13.26
N SER A 231 -14.30 -7.24 -12.26
CA SER A 231 -13.50 -6.27 -11.51
C SER A 231 -12.30 -5.79 -12.30
N ARG A 232 -11.79 -4.61 -11.92
CA ARG A 232 -10.53 -4.07 -12.44
C ARG A 232 -9.58 -3.71 -11.31
N ALA A 233 -8.29 -3.63 -11.64
CA ALA A 233 -7.25 -3.37 -10.67
C ALA A 233 -6.21 -2.36 -11.16
N PHE A 234 -5.73 -1.53 -10.24
CA PHE A 234 -4.40 -0.94 -10.34
C PHE A 234 -3.44 -1.76 -9.48
N PHE A 235 -2.24 -2.00 -10.00
CA PHE A 235 -1.20 -2.72 -9.31
C PHE A 235 0.00 -1.80 -9.04
N PHE A 236 0.39 -1.70 -7.78
CA PHE A 236 1.59 -1.02 -7.33
C PHE A 236 2.50 -2.01 -6.59
N GLY A 237 3.74 -2.15 -7.06
CA GLY A 237 4.74 -3.05 -6.46
C GLY A 237 5.99 -2.28 -6.04
N VAL A 238 6.46 -2.48 -4.81
CA VAL A 238 7.76 -1.93 -4.33
C VAL A 238 8.55 -2.96 -3.54
N GLY A 239 9.77 -3.24 -3.98
CA GLY A 239 10.72 -4.07 -3.23
C GLY A 239 11.94 -4.46 -4.05
N LEU A 240 12.65 -5.50 -3.65
CA LEU A 240 13.94 -5.83 -4.25
C LEU A 240 13.78 -6.46 -5.65
N PRO A 241 14.74 -6.27 -6.56
CA PRO A 241 14.77 -6.98 -7.83
C PRO A 241 14.85 -8.50 -7.59
N SER A 242 14.23 -9.28 -8.48
CA SER A 242 14.15 -10.74 -8.38
C SER A 242 15.52 -11.38 -8.16
N GLY A 243 15.63 -12.24 -7.14
CA GLY A 243 16.83 -13.04 -6.86
C GLY A 243 17.72 -12.47 -5.75
N ASP A 244 17.29 -11.41 -5.06
CA ASP A 244 17.94 -10.89 -3.84
C ASP A 244 17.01 -11.07 -2.62
N PRO A 245 16.83 -12.30 -2.11
CA PRO A 245 15.99 -12.55 -0.94
C PRO A 245 16.71 -12.11 0.35
N ASP A 246 16.71 -10.81 0.61
CA ASP A 246 17.30 -10.23 1.82
C ASP A 246 16.20 -9.95 2.86
N ASN A 247 15.87 -10.96 3.65
CA ASN A 247 14.96 -10.81 4.79
C ASN A 247 15.47 -9.77 5.81
N GLY A 248 16.79 -9.61 5.92
CA GLY A 248 17.41 -8.59 6.77
C GLY A 248 17.09 -7.18 6.27
N HIS A 249 17.19 -6.96 4.96
CA HIS A 249 16.80 -5.70 4.31
C HIS A 249 15.34 -5.35 4.59
N ALA A 250 14.42 -6.30 4.45
CA ALA A 250 13.00 -6.01 4.63
C ALA A 250 12.68 -5.55 6.07
N ILE A 251 13.30 -6.19 7.09
CA ILE A 251 13.16 -5.78 8.49
C ILE A 251 13.81 -4.42 8.73
N GLN A 252 15.01 -4.22 8.20
CA GLN A 252 15.75 -2.97 8.34
C GLN A 252 14.96 -1.81 7.70
N PHE A 253 14.49 -1.98 6.48
CA PHE A 253 13.68 -1.00 5.76
C PHE A 253 12.40 -0.66 6.54
N PHE A 254 11.69 -1.67 7.06
CA PHE A 254 10.51 -1.42 7.88
C PHE A 254 10.86 -0.60 9.14
N ASN A 255 11.89 -1.02 9.89
CA ASN A 255 12.27 -0.41 11.16
C ASN A 255 12.91 0.98 11.05
N GLU A 256 13.67 1.22 9.98
CA GLU A 256 14.53 2.40 9.81
C GLU A 256 14.02 3.37 8.74
N ARG A 257 13.11 2.95 7.85
CA ARG A 257 12.54 3.83 6.81
C ARG A 257 11.05 4.04 7.00
N ILE A 258 10.27 2.97 7.09
CA ILE A 258 8.81 3.07 7.25
C ILE A 258 8.47 3.67 8.62
N LEU A 259 8.99 3.10 9.71
CA LEU A 259 8.67 3.58 11.06
C LEU A 259 9.25 4.96 11.39
N ASP A 260 10.26 5.43 10.64
CA ASP A 260 10.81 6.78 10.80
C ASP A 260 9.80 7.85 10.40
N SER A 261 8.88 7.50 9.51
CA SER A 261 7.73 8.35 9.18
C SER A 261 6.79 8.49 10.39
N PHE A 262 6.78 7.53 11.32
CA PHE A 262 5.86 7.47 12.46
C PHE A 262 6.58 7.48 13.82
N PRO A 263 7.13 8.62 14.27
CA PRO A 263 8.00 8.67 15.45
C PRO A 263 7.41 8.08 16.74
N ARG A 264 6.10 8.19 16.95
CA ARG A 264 5.42 7.65 18.14
C ARG A 264 5.16 6.15 18.08
N LEU A 265 5.12 5.58 16.88
CA LEU A 265 4.88 4.16 16.64
C LEU A 265 6.19 3.37 16.55
N LYS A 266 7.32 4.03 16.26
CA LYS A 266 8.63 3.38 16.08
C LYS A 266 9.01 2.47 17.25
N ALA A 267 8.85 2.93 18.49
CA ALA A 267 9.18 2.10 19.66
C ALA A 267 8.24 0.90 19.86
N GLN A 268 7.01 0.96 19.33
CA GLN A 268 5.99 -0.06 19.55
C GLN A 268 6.00 -1.14 18.47
N LEU A 269 6.12 -0.71 17.22
CA LEU A 269 5.97 -1.57 16.05
C LEU A 269 7.28 -2.14 15.52
N GLN A 270 8.42 -1.75 16.09
CA GLN A 270 9.73 -2.28 15.67
C GLN A 270 9.71 -3.80 15.64
N LEU A 271 10.12 -4.39 14.52
CA LEU A 271 10.24 -5.83 14.35
C LEU A 271 11.57 -6.31 14.92
N ALA A 272 11.55 -7.47 15.58
CA ALA A 272 12.77 -8.18 15.93
C ALA A 272 13.44 -8.72 14.66
N ALA A 273 14.78 -8.77 14.66
CA ALA A 273 15.50 -9.48 13.62
C ALA A 273 15.02 -10.94 13.58
N ILE A 274 14.87 -11.51 12.39
CA ILE A 274 14.73 -12.96 12.25
C ILE A 274 16.07 -13.54 12.68
N VAL A 275 16.12 -14.01 13.93
CA VAL A 275 17.23 -14.84 14.36
C VAL A 275 16.95 -16.19 13.73
N ASP A 276 17.77 -16.63 12.77
CA ASP A 276 17.76 -17.99 12.19
C ASP A 276 18.05 -19.10 13.22
N ARG A 277 17.90 -18.79 14.52
CA ARG A 277 18.13 -19.66 15.66
C ARG A 277 16.90 -19.68 16.54
N GLU A 278 15.82 -20.22 16.03
CA GLU A 278 15.27 -21.37 16.72
C GLU A 278 15.09 -22.48 15.68
N PRO A 279 15.81 -23.61 15.79
CA PRO A 279 15.26 -24.82 15.21
C PRO A 279 13.92 -24.99 15.92
N TYR A 280 12.82 -24.65 15.25
CA TYR A 280 11.56 -25.30 15.55
C TYR A 280 11.92 -26.77 15.65
N LYS A 281 11.70 -27.37 16.84
CA LYS A 281 11.87 -28.80 17.04
C LYS A 281 11.06 -29.49 15.96
N THR A 282 11.71 -29.82 14.85
CA THR A 282 11.28 -30.89 13.98
C THR A 282 11.31 -32.07 14.91
N GLY A 283 10.13 -32.50 15.35
CA GLY A 283 9.99 -33.71 16.14
C GLY A 283 10.82 -34.77 15.45
N SER A 284 11.88 -35.20 16.14
CA SER A 284 12.63 -36.39 15.79
C SER A 284 11.60 -37.48 15.49
N LEU A 285 11.71 -38.12 14.33
CA LEU A 285 10.99 -39.35 13.99
C LEU A 285 11.53 -40.52 14.84
N GLN A 286 11.57 -40.35 16.17
CA GLN A 286 11.63 -41.44 17.12
C GLN A 286 10.23 -41.56 17.68
N GLY A 287 9.57 -42.68 17.38
CA GLY A 287 8.20 -42.95 17.81
C GLY A 287 8.09 -42.93 19.33
N GLU A 288 7.63 -41.81 19.87
CA GLU A 288 7.03 -41.77 21.19
C GLU A 288 5.54 -42.09 21.04
N MET A 289 5.06 -43.03 21.87
CA MET A 289 3.64 -43.32 21.99
C MET A 289 2.93 -42.08 22.53
N VAL A 290 2.13 -41.43 21.68
CA VAL A 290 1.32 -40.27 22.04
C VAL A 290 0.04 -40.77 22.74
N PRO A 291 -0.43 -40.13 23.83
CA PRO A 291 -1.69 -40.48 24.47
C PRO A 291 -2.87 -40.38 23.48
N ALA A 292 -3.86 -41.27 23.62
CA ALA A 292 -5.01 -41.41 22.73
C ALA A 292 -6.00 -40.21 22.71
N VAL A 293 -5.61 -39.04 23.19
CA VAL A 293 -6.38 -37.80 23.10
C VAL A 293 -5.53 -36.76 22.36
N PHE A 294 -5.39 -36.98 21.05
CA PHE A 294 -4.83 -36.00 20.14
C PHE A 294 -5.98 -35.12 19.63
N ASN A 295 -6.12 -33.92 20.17
CA ASN A 295 -6.99 -32.90 19.59
C ASN A 295 -6.28 -32.34 18.34
N ALA A 296 -6.61 -32.91 17.17
CA ALA A 296 -5.99 -32.60 15.88
C ALA A 296 -6.45 -31.27 15.25
N ASP A 297 -7.09 -30.37 16.00
CA ASP A 297 -7.89 -29.28 15.41
C ASP A 297 -7.20 -27.92 15.36
N GLU A 298 -5.90 -27.82 15.62
CA GLU A 298 -5.15 -26.60 15.26
C GLU A 298 -4.40 -26.81 13.94
N PRO A 299 -4.93 -26.29 12.81
CA PRO A 299 -4.18 -26.31 11.56
C PRO A 299 -2.88 -25.52 11.75
N ARG A 300 -1.76 -26.24 11.78
CA ARG A 300 -0.43 -25.63 11.78
C ARG A 300 -0.30 -24.76 10.52
N PRO A 301 -0.04 -23.45 10.63
CA PRO A 301 0.14 -22.61 9.45
C PRO A 301 1.39 -23.07 8.71
N ARG A 302 1.22 -23.56 7.47
CA ARG A 302 2.34 -23.66 6.53
C ARG A 302 2.73 -22.24 6.15
N LEU A 303 3.84 -21.76 6.70
CA LEU A 303 4.45 -20.50 6.32
C LEU A 303 5.01 -20.65 4.89
N LEU A 304 4.21 -20.26 3.90
CA LEU A 304 4.67 -20.10 2.53
C LEU A 304 5.17 -18.66 2.38
N GLU A 305 6.43 -18.49 1.99
CA GLU A 305 7.01 -17.17 1.73
C GLU A 305 6.45 -16.63 0.42
N VAL A 306 5.37 -15.85 0.50
CA VAL A 306 4.72 -15.34 -0.70
C VAL A 306 4.84 -13.84 -0.83
N ALA A 307 5.82 -13.44 -1.63
CA ALA A 307 5.85 -12.23 -2.42
C ALA A 307 6.80 -12.54 -3.60
N ALA A 308 6.25 -13.10 -4.68
CA ALA A 308 7.08 -13.78 -5.69
C ALA A 308 7.75 -12.84 -6.71
N ILE A 309 7.25 -11.61 -6.87
CA ILE A 309 7.82 -10.62 -7.81
C ILE A 309 8.60 -9.52 -7.09
N VAL A 310 8.31 -9.34 -5.80
CA VAL A 310 8.80 -8.24 -4.98
C VAL A 310 9.35 -8.81 -3.69
N ASP A 311 10.66 -8.92 -3.58
CA ASP A 311 11.33 -9.68 -2.51
C ASP A 311 11.35 -8.94 -1.15
N CYS A 312 10.82 -7.70 -1.08
CA CYS A 312 10.59 -7.00 0.19
C CYS A 312 9.30 -7.51 0.84
N LYS A 313 9.46 -8.50 1.71
CA LYS A 313 8.40 -9.38 2.21
C LYS A 313 7.41 -8.75 3.20
N PHE A 314 7.62 -7.52 3.66
CA PHE A 314 6.84 -6.86 4.71
C PHE A 314 6.09 -5.64 4.18
N GLY A 315 4.81 -5.54 4.51
CA GLY A 315 4.04 -4.31 4.32
C GLY A 315 4.31 -3.30 5.43
N GLY A 316 3.82 -2.08 5.25
CA GLY A 316 3.82 -1.03 6.26
C GLY A 316 2.57 -1.07 7.15
N PRO A 317 2.51 -0.21 8.18
CA PRO A 317 1.35 -0.06 9.04
C PRO A 317 0.17 0.60 8.30
N ILE A 318 -1.04 0.35 8.82
CA ILE A 318 -2.26 1.09 8.50
C ILE A 318 -2.49 2.07 9.63
N VAL A 319 -2.51 3.36 9.32
CA VAL A 319 -2.44 4.42 10.32
C VAL A 319 -3.64 5.33 10.21
N ASP A 320 -4.45 5.36 11.26
CA ASP A 320 -5.46 6.40 11.48
C ASP A 320 -4.77 7.69 11.91
N PHE A 321 -4.98 8.77 11.14
CA PHE A 321 -4.49 10.12 11.42
C PHE A 321 -5.67 11.10 11.50
N PRO A 322 -5.86 11.82 12.63
CA PRO A 322 -7.01 12.69 12.87
C PRO A 322 -7.06 13.94 11.98
#